data_AF-A0A0G4L3D7-F1
#
_entry.id   AF-A0A0G4L3D7-F1
#
_cell.length_a   1.000
_cell.length_b   1.000
_cell.length_c   1.000
_cell.angle_alpha   90.00
_cell.angle_beta   90.00
_cell.angle_gamma   90.00
#
_symmetry.space_group_name_H-M   'P 1'
#
loop_
_entity.id
_entity.type
_entity.pdbx_description
1 polymer ?
#
loop_
_entity_poly.entity_id
_entity_poly.type
_entity_poly.pdbx_seq_one_letter_code
_entity_poly.pdbx_strand_id
1 'polypeptide(L)'
;AFINGPSPVPANAAGGSFGRQRKAYPTSLILAPTRELVSQIYDESRKFAYRSWVRPCVVYGGADIGSQLRQIERGCDLLVATPGRLVDLIERGRISLQNIKYLVLDEADRMLDMGFEPQIRRIVEGEDMPGVQNRQTLMFSATFPRDIQMLARDFLKDYVFLSVGRVGSTSENI
;
A
#
# COMPACT_ATOMS: atom_id res chain seq x y z
N ALA A 1 8.86 -3.88 13.74
CA ALA A 1 7.47 -4.26 14.04
C ALA A 1 7.28 -5.76 14.26
N PHE A 2 7.93 -6.65 13.50
CA PHE A 2 7.66 -8.10 13.52
C PHE A 2 8.58 -8.97 14.39
N ILE A 3 9.42 -8.37 15.26
CA ILE A 3 10.37 -9.12 16.12
C ILE A 3 9.63 -10.09 17.05
N ASN A 4 8.43 -9.72 17.50
CA ASN A 4 7.61 -10.51 18.44
C ASN A 4 6.35 -11.10 17.76
N GLY A 5 6.35 -11.21 16.43
CA GLY A 5 5.19 -11.66 15.65
C GLY A 5 4.35 -10.52 15.06
N PRO A 6 3.15 -10.82 14.53
CA PRO A 6 2.26 -9.84 13.89
C PRO A 6 1.85 -8.70 14.83
N SER A 7 1.58 -7.52 14.27
CA SER A 7 1.02 -6.41 15.06
C SER A 7 -0.35 -6.82 15.62
N PRO A 8 -0.66 -6.50 16.89
CA PRO A 8 -1.95 -6.84 17.47
C PRO A 8 -3.10 -6.11 16.74
N VAL A 9 -4.27 -6.75 16.74
CA VAL A 9 -5.51 -6.11 16.29
C VAL A 9 -5.84 -4.96 17.27
N PRO A 10 -6.19 -3.75 16.78
CA PRO A 10 -6.47 -2.62 17.66
C PRO A 10 -7.61 -2.89 18.64
N ALA A 11 -7.46 -2.40 19.88
CA ALA A 11 -8.36 -2.71 21.00
C ALA A 11 -9.84 -2.38 20.70
N ASN A 12 -10.08 -1.28 19.96
CA ASN A 12 -11.43 -0.86 19.56
C ASN A 12 -12.11 -1.82 18.57
N ALA A 13 -11.35 -2.73 17.95
CA ALA A 13 -11.85 -3.78 17.06
C ALA A 13 -12.06 -5.13 17.77
N ALA A 14 -11.57 -5.30 19.01
CA ALA A 14 -11.66 -6.55 19.76
C ALA A 14 -13.01 -6.73 20.49
N GLY A 15 -13.86 -5.70 20.53
CA GLY A 15 -15.07 -5.64 21.37
C GLY A 15 -16.39 -6.08 20.74
N GLY A 16 -16.43 -6.73 19.58
CA GLY A 16 -17.71 -6.94 18.88
C GLY A 16 -17.82 -8.16 17.98
N SER A 17 -18.57 -9.15 18.46
CA SER A 17 -19.36 -10.14 17.69
C SER A 17 -18.63 -11.36 17.12
N PHE A 18 -19.00 -12.53 17.66
CA PHE A 18 -18.70 -13.90 17.22
C PHE A 18 -19.26 -14.27 15.82
N GLY A 19 -19.40 -13.29 14.91
CA GLY A 19 -19.99 -13.52 13.58
C GLY A 19 -19.72 -12.43 12.53
N ARG A 20 -18.89 -11.43 12.80
CA ARG A 20 -18.57 -10.38 11.82
C ARG A 20 -17.40 -10.83 10.94
N GLN A 21 -17.54 -10.71 9.61
CA GLN A 21 -16.47 -10.99 8.64
C GLN A 21 -15.16 -10.31 9.08
N ARG A 22 -14.05 -11.07 9.14
CA ARG A 22 -12.77 -10.57 9.65
C ARG A 22 -12.28 -9.37 8.82
N LYS A 23 -12.21 -8.20 9.46
CA LYS A 23 -11.53 -7.01 8.95
C LYS A 23 -10.02 -7.18 9.12
N ALA A 24 -9.24 -6.82 8.10
CA ALA A 24 -7.78 -6.84 8.16
C ALA A 24 -7.20 -5.49 8.56
N TYR A 25 -6.03 -5.53 9.20
CA TYR A 25 -5.30 -4.38 9.73
C TYR A 25 -3.81 -4.46 9.34
N PRO A 26 -3.46 -4.25 8.06
CA PRO A 26 -2.08 -4.35 7.60
C PRO A 26 -1.16 -3.39 8.36
N THR A 27 0.10 -3.80 8.55
CA THR A 27 1.15 -2.95 9.09
C THR A 27 1.93 -2.23 7.98
N SER A 28 1.98 -2.83 6.79
CA SER A 28 2.63 -2.26 5.60
C SER A 28 1.66 -2.24 4.42
N LEU A 29 1.65 -1.14 3.68
CA LEU A 29 0.89 -0.97 2.44
C LEU A 29 1.82 -0.54 1.31
N ILE A 30 1.73 -1.22 0.18
CA ILE A 30 2.39 -0.85 -1.07
C ILE A 30 1.31 -0.58 -2.12
N LEU A 31 1.30 0.62 -2.69
CA LEU A 31 0.45 1.00 -3.81
C LEU A 31 1.26 1.00 -5.10
N ALA A 32 0.71 0.38 -6.14
CA ALA A 32 1.26 0.39 -7.48
C ALA A 32 0.14 0.52 -8.55
N PRO A 33 0.43 1.07 -9.74
CA PRO A 33 -0.56 1.45 -10.75
C PRO A 33 -1.27 0.27 -11.42
N THR A 34 -0.57 -0.84 -11.67
CA THR A 34 -1.05 -1.92 -12.54
C THR A 34 -1.14 -3.25 -11.81
N ARG A 35 -1.95 -4.16 -12.36
CA ARG A 35 -2.09 -5.53 -11.85
C ARG A 35 -0.77 -6.31 -11.94
N GLU A 36 -0.04 -6.09 -13.03
CA GLU A 36 1.20 -6.77 -13.34
C GLU A 36 2.27 -6.40 -12.30
N LEU A 37 2.43 -5.10 -12.01
CA LEU A 37 3.40 -4.63 -11.04
C LEU A 37 3.04 -5.06 -9.61
N VAL A 38 1.78 -4.95 -9.18
CA VAL A 38 1.40 -5.44 -7.83
C VAL A 38 1.60 -6.95 -7.69
N SER A 39 1.41 -7.73 -8.76
CA SER A 39 1.68 -9.18 -8.75
C SER A 39 3.17 -9.46 -8.60
N GLN A 40 4.04 -8.73 -9.31
CA GLN A 40 5.50 -8.84 -9.17
C GLN A 40 5.95 -8.50 -7.75
N ILE A 41 5.53 -7.35 -7.22
CA ILE A 41 5.87 -6.93 -5.85
C ILE A 41 5.38 -7.97 -4.82
N TYR A 42 4.19 -8.55 -5.04
CA TYR A 42 3.64 -9.59 -4.17
C TYR A 42 4.47 -10.87 -4.17
N ASP A 43 4.82 -11.39 -5.35
CA ASP A 43 5.63 -12.61 -5.47
C ASP A 43 7.02 -12.43 -4.84
N GLU A 44 7.59 -11.23 -4.98
CA GLU A 44 8.89 -10.87 -4.40
C GLU A 44 8.77 -10.76 -2.88
N SER A 45 7.71 -10.10 -2.39
CA SER A 45 7.39 -10.00 -0.96
C SER A 45 7.24 -11.38 -0.31
N ARG A 46 6.68 -12.37 -1.02
CA ARG A 46 6.56 -13.75 -0.51
C ARG A 46 7.90 -14.45 -0.36
N LYS A 47 8.86 -14.19 -1.25
CA LYS A 47 10.21 -14.75 -1.15
C LYS A 47 10.89 -14.23 0.12
N PHE A 48 10.79 -12.93 0.39
CA PHE A 48 11.37 -12.32 1.59
C PHE A 48 10.63 -12.66 2.88
N ALA A 49 9.32 -12.92 2.81
CA ALA A 49 8.52 -13.34 3.95
C ALA A 49 8.66 -14.83 4.29
N TYR A 50 9.41 -15.62 3.50
CA TYR A 50 9.59 -17.05 3.74
C TYR A 50 10.17 -17.31 5.13
N ARG A 51 9.51 -18.19 5.89
CA ARG A 51 9.84 -18.51 7.31
C ARG A 51 9.80 -17.30 8.26
N SER A 52 9.08 -16.25 7.89
CA SER A 52 8.74 -15.15 8.79
C SER A 52 7.28 -15.24 9.26
N TRP A 53 6.91 -14.42 10.23
CA TRP A 53 5.52 -14.24 10.66
C TRP A 53 4.70 -13.35 9.71
N VAL A 54 5.35 -12.66 8.77
CA VAL A 54 4.69 -11.71 7.87
C VAL A 54 3.87 -12.47 6.84
N ARG A 55 2.60 -12.08 6.69
CA ARG A 55 1.71 -12.60 5.65
C ARG A 55 1.43 -11.53 4.57
N PRO A 56 2.14 -11.59 3.43
CA PRO A 56 1.81 -10.77 2.27
C PRO A 56 0.43 -11.13 1.70
N CYS A 57 -0.32 -10.14 1.26
CA CYS A 57 -1.55 -10.27 0.47
C CYS A 57 -1.52 -9.29 -0.70
N VAL A 58 -2.29 -9.57 -1.74
CA VAL A 58 -2.38 -8.73 -2.94
C VAL A 58 -3.82 -8.49 -3.36
N VAL A 59 -4.14 -7.27 -3.78
CA VAL A 59 -5.46 -6.90 -4.28
C VAL A 59 -5.38 -5.99 -5.50
N TYR A 60 -6.17 -6.28 -6.53
CA TYR A 60 -6.22 -5.48 -7.75
C TYR A 60 -7.52 -5.69 -8.53
N GLY A 61 -7.87 -4.70 -9.36
CA GLY A 61 -9.03 -4.74 -10.27
C GLY A 61 -8.96 -5.82 -11.35
N GLY A 62 -10.09 -6.13 -11.99
CA GLY A 62 -10.13 -7.08 -13.11
C GLY A 62 -10.02 -8.57 -12.72
N ALA A 63 -10.07 -8.88 -11.43
CA ALA A 63 -10.13 -10.25 -10.90
C ALA A 63 -11.21 -10.39 -9.82
N ASP A 64 -11.66 -11.64 -9.60
CA ASP A 64 -12.68 -11.99 -8.61
C ASP A 64 -12.28 -11.50 -7.21
N ILE A 65 -13.13 -10.65 -6.63
CA ILE A 65 -12.93 -10.08 -5.30
C ILE A 65 -13.07 -11.16 -4.20
N GLY A 66 -13.89 -12.19 -4.42
CA GLY A 66 -14.13 -13.25 -3.43
C GLY A 66 -12.85 -14.00 -3.07
N SER A 67 -12.03 -14.33 -4.08
CA SER A 67 -10.72 -14.97 -3.88
C SER A 67 -9.76 -14.10 -3.05
N GLN A 68 -9.70 -12.79 -3.35
CA GLN A 68 -8.85 -11.83 -2.64
C GLN A 68 -9.30 -11.65 -1.18
N LEU A 69 -10.62 -11.60 -0.94
CA LEU A 69 -11.18 -11.51 0.42
C LEU A 69 -10.83 -12.72 1.27
N ARG A 70 -10.98 -13.94 0.73
CA ARG A 70 -10.61 -15.17 1.45
C ARG A 70 -9.12 -15.20 1.82
N GLN A 71 -8.26 -14.62 0.97
CA GLN A 71 -6.84 -14.49 1.28
C GLN A 71 -6.63 -13.50 2.44
N ILE A 72 -7.27 -12.34 2.42
CA ILE A 72 -7.15 -11.31 3.46
C ILE A 72 -7.69 -11.79 4.83
N GLU A 73 -8.83 -12.50 4.86
CA GLU A 73 -9.48 -12.99 6.09
C GLU A 73 -8.62 -13.94 6.93
N ARG A 74 -7.66 -14.62 6.28
CA ARG A 74 -6.69 -15.50 6.93
C ARG A 74 -5.55 -14.71 7.62
N GLY A 75 -5.51 -13.37 7.50
CA GLY A 75 -4.50 -12.45 8.09
C GLY A 75 -3.70 -11.65 7.05
N CYS A 76 -3.48 -10.36 7.24
CA CYS A 76 -2.73 -9.55 6.28
C CYS A 76 -1.83 -8.56 7.03
N ASP A 77 -0.52 -8.74 6.89
CA ASP A 77 0.50 -7.90 7.53
C ASP A 77 1.11 -6.90 6.54
N LEU A 78 1.31 -7.35 5.31
CA LEU A 78 1.80 -6.57 4.18
C LEU A 78 0.77 -6.68 3.06
N LEU A 79 0.19 -5.54 2.66
CA LEU A 79 -0.77 -5.47 1.57
C LEU A 79 -0.14 -4.79 0.36
N VAL A 80 -0.19 -5.45 -0.79
CA VAL A 80 0.14 -4.85 -2.09
C VAL A 80 -1.17 -4.59 -2.84
N ALA A 81 -1.40 -3.38 -3.32
CA ALA A 81 -2.70 -3.02 -3.86
C ALA A 81 -2.65 -2.06 -5.04
N THR A 82 -3.60 -2.17 -5.96
CA THR A 82 -3.94 -1.04 -6.84
C THR A 82 -4.92 -0.09 -6.13
N PRO A 83 -4.80 1.24 -6.31
CA PRO A 83 -5.60 2.21 -5.54
C PRO A 83 -7.11 1.97 -5.61
N GLY A 84 -7.65 1.77 -6.82
CA GLY A 84 -9.09 1.58 -7.02
C GLY A 84 -9.66 0.35 -6.27
N ARG A 85 -8.93 -0.78 -6.26
CA ARG A 85 -9.39 -1.98 -5.55
C ARG A 85 -9.27 -1.82 -4.04
N LEU A 86 -8.25 -1.12 -3.55
CA LEU A 86 -8.11 -0.85 -2.12
C LEU A 86 -9.27 -0.02 -1.60
N VAL A 87 -9.66 1.05 -2.32
CA VAL A 87 -10.82 1.88 -1.94
C VAL A 87 -12.09 1.05 -1.81
N ASP A 88 -12.41 0.21 -2.80
CA ASP A 88 -13.58 -0.70 -2.76
C ASP A 88 -13.57 -1.62 -1.51
N LEU A 89 -12.40 -2.14 -1.13
CA LEU A 89 -12.27 -3.00 0.05
C LEU A 89 -12.39 -2.25 1.37
N ILE A 90 -11.96 -0.98 1.42
CA ILE A 90 -12.13 -0.11 2.58
C ILE A 90 -13.61 0.25 2.74
N GLU A 91 -14.29 0.62 1.66
CA GLU A 91 -15.74 0.94 1.65
C GLU A 91 -16.60 -0.23 2.12
N ARG A 92 -16.23 -1.46 1.73
CA ARG A 92 -16.88 -2.69 2.21
C ARG A 92 -16.55 -3.05 3.66
N GLY A 93 -15.73 -2.25 4.35
CA GLY A 93 -15.30 -2.47 5.73
C GLY A 93 -14.38 -3.68 5.89
N ARG A 94 -13.70 -4.11 4.83
CA ARG A 94 -12.87 -5.34 4.81
C ARG A 94 -11.43 -5.06 5.22
N ILE A 95 -10.97 -3.84 5.03
CA ILE A 95 -9.62 -3.38 5.36
C ILE A 95 -9.73 -2.10 6.21
N SER A 96 -8.82 -1.95 7.16
CA SER A 96 -8.56 -0.72 7.91
C SER A 96 -7.07 -0.43 7.87
N LEU A 97 -6.73 0.85 7.73
CA LEU A 97 -5.38 1.35 7.58
C LEU A 97 -4.80 1.86 8.90
N GLN A 98 -5.55 1.80 10.00
CA GLN A 98 -5.14 2.30 11.32
C GLN A 98 -3.82 1.71 11.86
N ASN A 99 -3.41 0.54 11.37
CA ASN A 99 -2.17 -0.14 11.76
C ASN A 99 -0.99 0.16 10.84
N ILE A 100 -1.18 0.92 9.76
CA ILE A 100 -0.12 1.21 8.79
C ILE A 100 1.01 1.99 9.46
N LYS A 101 2.19 1.37 9.48
CA LYS A 101 3.46 1.98 9.89
C LYS A 101 4.37 2.26 8.71
N TYR A 102 4.16 1.56 7.60
CA TYR A 102 4.96 1.69 6.38
C TYR A 102 4.03 1.85 5.18
N LEU A 103 4.17 2.95 4.46
CA LEU A 103 3.49 3.23 3.20
C LEU A 103 4.53 3.32 2.09
N VAL A 104 4.31 2.61 0.99
CA VAL A 104 5.12 2.71 -0.22
C VAL A 104 4.22 3.09 -1.39
N LEU A 105 4.63 4.10 -2.14
CA LEU A 105 4.04 4.48 -3.43
C LEU A 105 5.06 4.13 -4.52
N ASP A 106 4.78 3.08 -5.30
CA ASP A 106 5.65 2.62 -6.39
C ASP A 106 5.09 3.04 -7.75
N GLU A 107 5.97 3.50 -8.64
CA GLU A 107 5.62 4.20 -9.88
C GLU A 107 4.58 5.33 -9.68
N ALA A 108 4.89 6.28 -8.78
CA ALA A 108 3.97 7.34 -8.39
C ALA A 108 3.56 8.25 -9.56
N ASP A 109 4.49 8.61 -10.44
CA ASP A 109 4.22 9.33 -11.69
C ASP A 109 3.21 8.58 -12.57
N ARG A 110 3.42 7.28 -12.75
CA ARG A 110 2.49 6.46 -13.52
C ARG A 110 1.10 6.39 -12.91
N MET A 111 1.00 6.35 -11.58
CA MET A 111 -0.29 6.41 -10.90
C MET A 111 -1.02 7.74 -11.16
N LEU A 112 -0.30 8.86 -11.20
CA LEU A 112 -0.86 10.17 -11.51
C LEU A 112 -1.30 10.26 -12.98
N ASP A 113 -0.49 9.75 -13.92
CA ASP A 113 -0.85 9.67 -15.34
C ASP A 113 -2.14 8.88 -15.59
N MET A 114 -2.40 7.86 -14.77
CA MET A 114 -3.61 7.04 -14.83
C MET A 114 -4.80 7.66 -14.07
N GLY A 115 -4.63 8.84 -13.48
CA GLY A 115 -5.68 9.55 -12.76
C GLY A 115 -6.01 8.94 -11.39
N PHE A 116 -5.08 8.24 -10.76
CA PHE A 116 -5.30 7.64 -9.43
C PHE A 116 -5.09 8.62 -8.26
N GLU A 117 -4.67 9.86 -8.50
CA GLU A 117 -4.42 10.84 -7.43
C GLU A 117 -5.60 10.97 -6.44
N PRO A 118 -6.88 11.10 -6.87
CA PRO A 118 -8.00 11.21 -5.93
C PRO A 118 -8.13 10.00 -5.01
N GLN A 119 -7.91 8.78 -5.54
CA GLN A 119 -7.97 7.55 -4.77
C GLN A 119 -6.80 7.46 -3.78
N ILE A 120 -5.60 7.86 -4.19
CA ILE A 120 -4.42 7.86 -3.31
C ILE A 120 -4.63 8.85 -2.17
N ARG A 121 -5.05 10.09 -2.46
CA ARG A 121 -5.34 11.10 -1.42
C ARG A 121 -6.42 10.61 -0.46
N ARG A 122 -7.49 10.02 -0.98
CA ARG A 122 -8.50 9.38 -0.12
C ARG A 122 -7.89 8.32 0.80
N ILE A 123 -7.13 7.37 0.26
CA ILE A 123 -6.49 6.30 1.05
C ILE A 123 -5.58 6.87 2.15
N VAL A 124 -4.79 7.91 1.84
CA VAL A 124 -3.72 8.40 2.71
C VAL A 124 -4.19 9.46 3.72
N GLU A 125 -5.16 10.29 3.32
CA GLU A 125 -5.62 11.47 4.08
C GLU A 125 -7.09 11.38 4.52
N GLY A 126 -7.92 10.68 3.74
CA GLY A 126 -9.37 10.58 3.98
C GLY A 126 -9.84 9.36 4.76
N GLU A 127 -9.01 8.31 4.85
CA GLU A 127 -9.30 7.09 5.59
C GLU A 127 -8.55 7.05 6.95
N ASP A 128 -8.67 5.95 7.69
CA ASP A 128 -8.14 5.80 9.05
C ASP A 128 -6.61 5.57 9.12
N MET A 129 -5.84 5.96 8.11
CA MET A 129 -4.38 5.81 8.08
C MET A 129 -3.71 6.77 9.09
N PRO A 130 -2.72 6.32 9.89
CA PRO A 130 -1.93 7.22 10.74
C PRO A 130 -1.27 8.31 9.91
N GLY A 131 -1.37 9.58 10.35
CA GLY A 131 -0.81 10.73 9.63
C GLY A 131 0.70 10.63 9.39
N VAL A 132 1.23 11.47 8.50
CA VAL A 132 2.63 11.44 8.01
C VAL A 132 3.70 11.45 9.12
N GLN A 133 3.37 11.98 10.29
CA GLN A 133 4.27 12.02 11.45
C GLN A 133 4.40 10.67 12.19
N ASN A 134 3.44 9.75 11.99
CA ASN A 134 3.29 8.50 12.73
C ASN A 134 3.50 7.24 11.87
N ARG A 135 3.93 7.42 10.62
CA ARG A 135 4.26 6.34 9.67
C ARG A 135 5.53 6.71 8.89
N GLN A 136 6.25 5.70 8.42
CA GLN A 136 7.30 5.88 7.42
C GLN A 136 6.68 5.78 6.03
N THR A 137 6.88 6.79 5.20
CA THR A 137 6.46 6.76 3.79
C THR A 137 7.68 6.69 2.88
N LEU A 138 7.61 5.89 1.82
CA LEU A 138 8.57 5.84 0.71
C LEU A 138 7.83 6.09 -0.59
N MET A 139 8.45 6.84 -1.50
CA MET A 139 7.90 7.14 -2.82
C MET A 139 8.95 6.87 -3.89
N PHE A 140 8.58 6.09 -4.89
CA PHE A 140 9.41 5.75 -6.04
C PHE A 140 8.72 6.28 -7.29
N SER A 141 9.48 6.98 -8.13
CA SER A 141 8.98 7.64 -9.33
C SER A 141 10.13 7.77 -10.33
N ALA A 142 9.87 7.48 -11.60
CA ALA A 142 10.90 7.58 -12.65
C ALA A 142 11.12 9.05 -13.06
N THR A 143 10.06 9.85 -12.99
CA THR A 143 10.04 11.28 -13.28
C THR A 143 9.70 12.08 -12.02
N PHE A 144 9.96 13.40 -12.04
CA PHE A 144 9.69 14.27 -10.89
C PHE A 144 9.01 15.60 -11.30
N PRO A 145 7.86 15.55 -12.01
CA PRO A 145 7.09 16.74 -12.36
C PRO A 145 6.52 17.45 -11.12
N ARG A 146 5.98 18.66 -11.32
CA ARG A 146 5.42 19.49 -10.24
C ARG A 146 4.38 18.74 -9.39
N ASP A 147 3.54 17.94 -10.03
CA ASP A 147 2.47 17.22 -9.32
C ASP A 147 3.04 16.12 -8.40
N ILE A 148 4.11 15.45 -8.82
CA ILE A 148 4.84 14.49 -7.98
C ILE A 148 5.59 15.21 -6.84
N GLN A 149 6.13 16.40 -7.08
CA GLN A 149 6.74 17.21 -6.02
C GLN A 149 5.71 17.62 -4.96
N MET A 150 4.49 17.98 -5.40
CA MET A 150 3.39 18.30 -4.50
C MET A 150 2.96 17.07 -3.70
N LEU A 151 2.80 15.91 -4.35
CA LEU A 151 2.50 14.65 -3.68
C LEU A 151 3.56 14.26 -2.64
N ALA A 152 4.85 14.41 -2.99
CA ALA A 152 5.98 14.17 -2.10
C ALA A 152 5.89 15.04 -0.83
N ARG A 153 5.61 16.34 -1.03
CA ARG A 153 5.49 17.32 0.06
C ARG A 153 4.35 16.98 1.01
N ASP A 154 3.24 16.49 0.49
CA ASP A 154 2.05 16.17 1.29
C ASP A 154 2.25 14.86 2.08
N PHE A 155 2.89 13.86 1.48
CA PHE A 155 2.92 12.49 2.03
C PHE A 155 4.21 12.07 2.73
N LEU A 156 5.29 12.83 2.57
CA LEU A 156 6.59 12.55 3.18
C LEU A 156 6.93 13.58 4.26
N LYS A 157 7.58 13.13 5.33
CA LYS A 157 8.15 13.98 6.40
C LYS A 157 9.66 14.01 6.26
N ASP A 158 10.27 15.20 6.32
CA ASP A 158 11.72 15.42 6.37
C ASP A 158 12.51 14.49 5.43
N TYR A 159 12.01 14.37 4.19
CA TYR A 159 12.44 13.29 3.30
C TYR A 159 13.82 13.54 2.71
N VAL A 160 14.53 12.44 2.45
CA VAL A 160 15.77 12.46 1.67
C VAL A 160 15.42 12.23 0.21
N PHE A 161 15.79 13.18 -0.65
CA PHE A 161 15.67 13.01 -2.09
C PHE A 161 16.87 12.21 -2.62
N LEU A 162 16.61 11.02 -3.15
CA LEU A 162 17.61 10.16 -3.77
C LEU A 162 17.33 10.07 -5.28
N SER A 163 18.33 10.39 -6.10
CA SER A 163 18.28 10.19 -7.55
C SER A 163 19.36 9.20 -7.97
N VAL A 164 18.99 8.20 -8.76
CA VAL A 164 19.90 7.18 -9.29
C VAL A 164 19.93 7.32 -10.81
N GLY A 165 21.09 7.69 -11.37
CA GLY A 165 21.26 7.99 -12.81
C GLY A 165 21.17 9.49 -13.13
N ARG A 166 21.14 9.84 -14.44
CA ARG A 166 20.85 11.21 -14.90
C ARG A 166 19.35 11.34 -15.15
N VAL A 167 18.70 12.29 -14.47
CA VAL A 167 17.32 12.70 -14.75
C VAL A 167 17.23 13.09 -16.23
N GLY A 168 16.48 12.34 -17.03
CA GLY A 168 16.25 12.63 -18.45
C GLY A 168 17.17 11.95 -19.48
N SER A 169 18.04 11.00 -19.10
CA SER A 169 18.69 10.15 -20.10
C SER A 169 17.86 8.89 -20.35
N THR A 170 16.78 9.02 -21.13
CA THR A 170 16.30 7.89 -21.92
C THR A 170 17.45 7.44 -22.82
N SER A 171 17.82 6.16 -22.76
CA SER A 171 18.85 5.57 -23.61
C SER A 171 18.48 5.77 -25.09
N GLU A 172 19.13 6.70 -25.79
CA GLU A 172 19.09 6.85 -27.26
C GLU A 172 19.81 5.72 -28.01
N ASN A 173 19.83 4.49 -27.48
CA ASN A 173 20.42 3.36 -28.19
C ASN A 173 19.54 2.11 -28.04
N ILE A 174 18.52 2.07 -28.90
CA ILE A 174 18.10 0.84 -29.60
C ILE A 174 18.20 1.18 -31.09
#